data_AF-A0A7L9WSR2-F1
#
_entry.id   AF-A0A7L9WSR2-F1
#
_cell.length_a   1.000
_cell.length_b   1.000
_cell.length_c   1.000
_cell.angle_alpha   90.00
_cell.angle_beta   90.00
_cell.angle_gamma   90.00
#
_symmetry.space_group_name_H-M   'P 1'
#
loop_
_entity.id
_entity.type
_entity.pdbx_description
1 polymer ?
#
loop_
_entity_poly.entity_id
_entity_poly.type
_entity_poly.pdbx_seq_one_letter_code
_entity_poly.pdbx_strand_id
1 'polypeptide(L)'
;MARDPWFDGLFFSGVRSTKIYCRPVCPVRPAKSANVTFYPTAAAAERAGFRPCLRCRPETAPGSPAWQGTETTVGRAMRLIEAAFLDSRSVEELAASLGIAWRHLSRLLARHAGATPTQVAETVRCHVIWRTPKNGVSSNCTSISRISARFCSVSPCGV
;
A
#
# COMPACT_ATOMS: atom_id res chain seq x y z
N MET A 1 -4.68 -17.72 11.51
CA MET A 1 -4.37 -16.39 12.05
C MET A 1 -4.86 -15.36 11.06
N ALA A 2 -5.82 -14.52 11.46
CA ALA A 2 -6.30 -13.43 10.62
C ALA A 2 -5.18 -12.40 10.48
N ARG A 3 -4.90 -11.94 9.25
CA ARG A 3 -3.81 -11.01 8.93
C ARG A 3 -4.27 -9.58 9.18
N ASP A 4 -4.57 -9.30 10.44
CA ASP A 4 -5.14 -8.02 10.82
C ASP A 4 -4.02 -7.00 11.14
N PRO A 5 -3.96 -5.87 10.42
CA PRO A 5 -2.97 -4.81 10.65
C PRO A 5 -3.01 -4.19 12.04
N TRP A 6 -4.14 -4.29 12.76
CA TRP A 6 -4.27 -3.69 14.09
C TRP A 6 -3.34 -4.33 15.12
N PHE A 7 -2.95 -5.59 14.89
CA PHE A 7 -2.01 -6.29 15.76
C PHE A 7 -0.55 -6.11 15.35
N ASP A 8 -0.30 -5.36 14.27
CA ASP A 8 1.05 -5.15 13.80
C ASP A 8 1.90 -4.37 14.82
N GLY A 9 3.03 -4.96 15.24
CA GLY A 9 3.89 -4.40 16.27
C GLY A 9 3.47 -4.70 17.71
N LEU A 10 2.26 -5.25 17.96
CA LEU A 10 1.85 -5.67 19.30
C LEU A 10 2.51 -6.99 19.73
N PHE A 11 2.71 -7.89 18.79
CA PHE A 11 3.41 -9.14 19.03
C PHE A 11 4.04 -9.69 17.75
N PHE A 12 4.98 -10.60 17.94
CA PHE A 12 5.73 -11.27 16.88
C PHE A 12 5.54 -12.78 16.99
N SER A 13 5.46 -13.47 15.86
CA SER A 13 5.28 -14.91 15.79
C SER A 13 6.60 -15.57 15.39
N GLY A 14 7.17 -16.41 16.26
CA GLY A 14 8.32 -17.26 15.99
C GLY A 14 7.88 -18.66 15.58
N VAL A 15 8.36 -19.15 14.44
CA VAL A 15 8.08 -20.51 13.94
C VAL A 15 9.22 -21.43 14.34
N ARG A 16 8.95 -22.39 15.23
CA ARG A 16 9.96 -23.31 15.81
C ARG A 16 10.69 -24.14 14.75
N SER A 17 9.99 -24.55 13.70
CA SER A 17 10.56 -25.41 12.65
C SER A 17 11.59 -24.69 11.77
N THR A 18 11.38 -23.40 11.47
CA THR A 18 12.30 -22.62 10.62
C THR A 18 13.22 -21.71 11.43
N LYS A 19 12.94 -21.52 12.72
CA LYS A 19 13.60 -20.51 13.58
C LYS A 19 13.53 -19.11 12.97
N ILE A 20 12.40 -18.78 12.34
CA ILE A 20 12.14 -17.45 11.79
C ILE A 20 11.03 -16.80 12.60
N TYR A 21 11.19 -15.51 12.92
CA TYR A 21 10.12 -14.71 13.48
C TYR A 21 9.56 -13.70 12.46
N CYS A 22 8.24 -13.49 12.53
CA CYS A 22 7.45 -12.72 11.57
C CYS A 22 6.44 -11.81 12.29
N ARG A 23 6.06 -10.74 11.60
CA ARG A 23 4.88 -9.92 11.94
C ARG A 23 3.57 -10.66 11.67
N PRO A 24 2.46 -10.32 12.35
CA PRO A 24 1.15 -10.94 12.16
C PRO A 24 0.56 -10.67 10.75
N VAL A 25 0.98 -9.58 10.11
CA VAL A 25 0.57 -9.20 8.73
C VAL A 25 1.39 -9.88 7.63
N CYS A 26 2.34 -10.77 7.97
CA CYS A 26 3.23 -11.37 6.99
C CYS A 26 2.44 -12.13 5.91
N PRO A 27 2.71 -11.90 4.60
CA PRO A 27 1.98 -12.54 3.51
C PRO A 27 2.31 -14.04 3.37
N VAL A 28 3.35 -14.52 4.07
CA VAL A 28 3.76 -15.92 4.07
C VAL A 28 2.64 -16.79 4.66
N ARG A 29 2.53 -18.04 4.17
CA ARG A 29 1.57 -19.01 4.69
C ARG A 29 1.85 -19.24 6.19
N PRO A 30 0.87 -19.05 7.08
CA PRO A 30 1.08 -19.28 8.50
C PRO A 30 1.41 -20.75 8.76
N ALA A 31 2.35 -21.00 9.67
CA ALA A 31 2.71 -22.34 10.12
C ALA A 31 1.58 -22.97 10.95
N LYS A 32 1.66 -24.29 11.19
CA LYS A 32 0.77 -24.98 12.12
C LYS A 32 0.91 -24.37 13.52
N SER A 33 -0.21 -24.13 14.21
CA SER A 33 -0.25 -23.51 15.55
C SER A 33 0.69 -24.18 16.55
N ALA A 34 0.82 -25.51 16.49
CA ALA A 34 1.73 -26.28 17.35
C ALA A 34 3.20 -25.85 17.27
N ASN A 35 3.62 -25.25 16.15
CA ASN A 35 4.99 -24.81 15.90
C ASN A 35 5.17 -23.28 16.03
N VAL A 36 4.15 -22.56 16.48
CA VAL A 36 4.20 -21.10 16.62
C VAL A 36 4.34 -20.73 18.09
N THR A 37 5.24 -19.80 18.38
CA THR A 37 5.43 -19.18 19.70
C THR A 37 5.34 -17.67 19.53
N PHE A 38 4.73 -16.97 20.48
CA PHE A 38 4.55 -15.52 20.40
C PHE A 38 5.55 -14.80 21.31
N TYR A 39 6.01 -13.65 20.84
CA TYR A 39 6.96 -12.78 21.53
C TYR A 39 6.42 -11.35 21.57
N PRO A 40 6.62 -10.60 22.68
CA PRO A 40 6.12 -9.24 22.79
C PRO A 40 6.92 -8.24 21.95
N THR A 41 8.20 -8.51 21.70
CA THR A 41 9.08 -7.62 20.92
C THR A 41 9.96 -8.43 19.96
N ALA A 42 10.39 -7.80 18.86
CA ALA A 42 11.35 -8.38 17.93
C ALA A 42 12.65 -8.80 18.65
N ALA A 43 13.15 -7.94 19.55
CA ALA A 43 14.32 -8.23 20.36
C ALA A 43 14.15 -9.46 21.28
N ALA A 44 12.94 -9.72 21.79
CA ALA A 44 12.67 -10.93 22.58
C ALA A 44 12.75 -12.20 21.72
N ALA A 45 12.27 -12.15 20.47
CA ALA A 45 12.37 -13.27 19.53
C ALA A 45 13.83 -13.55 19.12
N GLU A 46 14.62 -12.49 18.89
CA GLU A 46 16.05 -12.61 18.56
C GLU A 46 16.86 -13.19 19.72
N ARG A 47 16.60 -12.74 20.95
CA ARG A 47 17.21 -13.33 22.16
C ARG A 47 16.84 -14.81 22.35
N ALA A 48 15.68 -15.23 21.87
CA ALA A 48 15.27 -16.63 21.85
C ALA A 48 15.88 -17.45 20.70
N GLY A 49 16.76 -16.84 19.89
CA GLY A 49 17.49 -17.51 18.80
C GLY A 49 16.71 -17.60 17.48
N PHE A 50 15.71 -16.75 17.26
CA PHE A 50 14.99 -16.68 15.99
C PHE A 50 15.61 -15.61 15.08
N ARG A 51 15.65 -15.91 13.77
CA ARG A 51 16.12 -14.99 12.73
C ARG A 51 14.96 -14.16 12.18
N PRO A 52 15.18 -12.91 11.77
CA PRO A 52 14.13 -12.06 11.22
C PRO A 52 13.68 -12.54 9.85
N CYS A 53 12.39 -12.40 9.56
CA CYS A 53 11.83 -12.69 8.25
C CYS A 53 12.17 -11.58 7.23
N LEU A 54 12.86 -11.94 6.15
CA LEU A 54 13.21 -11.01 5.08
C LEU A 54 12.02 -10.47 4.28
N ARG A 55 10.82 -11.05 4.45
CA ARG A 55 9.60 -10.66 3.73
C ARG A 55 8.81 -9.56 4.42
N CYS A 56 8.66 -9.63 5.75
CA CYS A 56 7.96 -8.62 6.55
C CYS A 56 8.90 -7.71 7.33
N ARG A 57 10.21 -7.98 7.27
CA ARG A 57 11.31 -7.18 7.81
C ARG A 57 11.04 -6.65 9.23
N PRO A 58 10.70 -7.54 10.19
CA PRO A 58 10.32 -7.15 11.55
C PRO A 58 11.47 -6.51 12.34
N GLU A 59 12.70 -6.62 11.85
CA GLU A 59 13.89 -5.98 12.42
C GLU A 59 13.96 -4.47 12.17
N THR A 60 13.19 -3.96 11.20
CA THR A 60 13.28 -2.55 10.82
C THR A 60 12.38 -1.68 11.70
N ALA A 61 12.68 -0.39 11.83
CA ALA A 61 11.84 0.55 12.55
C ALA A 61 10.42 0.63 11.94
N PRO A 62 9.36 0.71 12.77
CA PRO A 62 8.00 0.94 12.29
C PRO A 62 7.92 2.17 11.39
N GLY A 63 7.19 2.07 10.27
CA GLY A 63 7.04 3.16 9.31
C GLY A 63 8.23 3.39 8.36
N SER A 64 9.34 2.68 8.54
CA SER A 64 10.45 2.70 7.58
C SER A 64 10.03 2.07 6.24
N PRO A 65 10.75 2.38 5.14
CA PRO A 65 10.41 1.80 3.85
C PRO A 65 10.49 0.27 3.81
N ALA A 66 11.49 -0.33 4.48
CA ALA A 66 11.59 -1.78 4.53
C ALA A 66 10.45 -2.42 5.37
N TRP A 67 9.93 -1.71 6.37
CA TRP A 67 8.77 -2.15 7.16
C TRP A 67 7.47 -2.15 6.36
N GLN A 68 7.22 -1.08 5.59
CA GLN A 68 6.01 -0.93 4.78
C GLN A 68 6.02 -1.81 3.52
N GLY A 69 7.20 -2.25 3.06
CA GLY A 69 7.31 -3.17 1.93
C GLY A 69 6.75 -2.57 0.64
N THR A 70 5.81 -3.28 -0.01
CA THR A 70 5.24 -2.84 -1.30
C THR A 70 4.41 -1.56 -1.20
N GLU A 71 3.90 -1.22 -0.02
CA GLU A 71 3.15 0.03 0.20
C GLU A 71 4.02 1.26 -0.03
N THR A 72 5.33 1.16 0.21
CA THR A 72 6.27 2.26 -0.09
C THR A 72 6.31 2.58 -1.58
N THR A 73 6.37 1.55 -2.42
CA THR A 73 6.40 1.70 -3.87
C THR A 73 5.10 2.30 -4.36
N VAL A 74 3.96 1.87 -3.80
CA VAL A 74 2.65 2.45 -4.10
C VAL A 74 2.60 3.92 -3.67
N GLY A 75 3.00 4.25 -2.45
CA GLY A 75 3.03 5.63 -1.96
C GLY A 75 3.93 6.54 -2.79
N ARG A 76 5.11 6.05 -3.22
CA ARG A 76 5.99 6.77 -4.14
C ARG A 76 5.34 6.97 -5.52
N ALA A 77 4.66 5.94 -6.05
CA ALA A 77 3.94 6.05 -7.31
C ALA A 77 2.81 7.09 -7.23
N MET A 78 2.00 7.06 -6.16
CA MET A 78 0.92 8.02 -5.93
C MET A 78 1.44 9.46 -5.91
N ARG A 79 2.55 9.72 -5.18
CA ARG A 79 3.18 11.06 -5.16
C ARG A 79 3.63 11.55 -6.53
N LEU A 80 4.16 10.67 -7.38
CA LEU A 80 4.55 11.03 -8.74
C LEU A 80 3.33 11.32 -9.63
N ILE A 81 2.25 10.55 -9.48
CA ILE A 81 1.00 10.79 -10.20
C ILE A 81 0.36 12.12 -9.75
N GLU A 82 0.36 12.40 -8.45
CA GLU A 82 -0.09 13.68 -7.89
C GLU A 82 0.74 14.87 -8.39
N ALA A 83 2.04 14.67 -8.62
CA ALA A 83 2.94 15.65 -9.22
C ALA A 83 2.79 15.79 -10.75
N ALA A 84 1.67 15.32 -11.32
CA ALA A 84 1.36 15.40 -12.76
C ALA A 84 2.38 14.71 -13.68
N PHE A 85 3.11 13.71 -13.18
CA PHE A 85 4.11 12.98 -13.97
C PHE A 85 3.52 12.36 -15.25
N LEU A 86 2.28 11.86 -15.17
CA LEU A 86 1.57 11.21 -16.28
C LEU A 86 0.92 12.19 -17.29
N ASP A 87 1.10 13.49 -17.14
CA ASP A 87 0.63 14.48 -18.12
C ASP A 87 1.59 14.62 -19.31
N SER A 88 2.88 14.36 -19.09
CA SER A 88 3.94 14.47 -20.10
C SER A 88 4.65 13.14 -20.39
N ARG A 89 4.44 12.11 -19.57
CA ARG A 89 5.17 10.84 -19.62
C ARG A 89 4.25 9.63 -19.56
N SER A 90 4.79 8.48 -19.98
CA SER A 90 4.08 7.21 -20.00
C SER A 90 4.07 6.47 -18.65
N VAL A 91 3.20 5.48 -18.52
CA VAL A 91 3.13 4.60 -17.33
C VAL A 91 4.38 3.72 -17.23
N GLU A 92 4.99 3.39 -18.36
CA GLU A 92 6.25 2.67 -18.47
C GLU A 92 7.41 3.47 -17.87
N GLU A 93 7.49 4.77 -18.18
CA GLU A 93 8.49 5.67 -17.58
C GLU A 93 8.29 5.85 -16.08
N LEU A 94 7.02 5.93 -15.63
CA LEU A 94 6.70 5.96 -14.21
C LEU A 94 7.22 4.70 -13.51
N ALA A 95 6.96 3.53 -14.09
CA ALA A 95 7.41 2.26 -13.53
C ALA A 95 8.95 2.15 -13.51
N ALA A 96 9.61 2.61 -14.59
CA ALA A 96 11.06 2.67 -14.68
C ALA A 96 11.68 3.57 -13.60
N SER A 97 11.07 4.72 -13.30
CA SER A 97 11.52 5.63 -12.23
C SER A 97 11.47 5.00 -10.83
N LEU A 98 10.60 4.00 -10.66
CA LEU A 98 10.43 3.24 -9.42
C LEU A 98 11.27 1.95 -9.41
N GLY A 99 11.97 1.62 -10.49
CA GLY A 99 12.78 0.42 -10.63
C GLY A 99 11.95 -0.87 -10.76
N ILE A 100 10.71 -0.80 -11.23
CA ILE A 100 9.82 -1.97 -11.39
C ILE A 100 9.18 -2.03 -12.77
N ALA A 101 8.74 -3.22 -13.18
CA ALA A 101 7.99 -3.39 -14.42
C ALA A 101 6.58 -2.79 -14.31
N TRP A 102 6.08 -2.21 -15.41
CA TRP A 102 4.74 -1.60 -15.46
C TRP A 102 3.63 -2.56 -15.02
N ARG A 103 3.68 -3.84 -15.44
CA ARG A 103 2.71 -4.87 -15.03
C ARG A 103 2.70 -5.08 -13.53
N HIS A 104 3.87 -4.98 -12.90
CA HIS A 104 3.99 -5.09 -11.45
C HIS A 104 3.37 -3.86 -10.77
N LEU A 105 3.66 -2.65 -11.27
CA LEU A 105 3.11 -1.41 -10.76
C LEU A 105 1.57 -1.41 -10.84
N SER A 106 1.00 -1.72 -12.01
CA SER A 106 -0.44 -1.79 -12.21
C SER A 106 -1.11 -2.79 -11.25
N ARG A 107 -0.47 -3.93 -11.01
CA ARG A 107 -0.97 -4.94 -10.06
C ARG A 107 -0.89 -4.46 -8.60
N LEU A 108 0.11 -3.65 -8.25
CA LEU A 108 0.23 -3.10 -6.89
C LEU A 108 -0.82 -2.00 -6.66
N LEU A 109 -0.97 -1.06 -7.59
CA LEU A 109 -1.98 -0.01 -7.51
C LEU A 109 -3.41 -0.59 -7.49
N ALA A 110 -3.71 -1.58 -8.33
CA ALA A 110 -5.01 -2.24 -8.29
C ALA A 110 -5.29 -2.93 -6.94
N ARG A 111 -4.27 -3.47 -6.25
CA ARG A 111 -4.44 -4.12 -4.94
C ARG A 111 -4.59 -3.14 -3.79
N HIS A 112 -3.81 -2.07 -3.80
CA HIS A 112 -3.72 -1.15 -2.67
C HIS A 112 -4.63 0.08 -2.82
N ALA A 113 -4.82 0.58 -4.04
CA ALA A 113 -5.64 1.75 -4.36
C ALA A 113 -6.94 1.40 -5.11
N GLY A 114 -7.11 0.16 -5.55
CA GLY A 114 -8.32 -0.28 -6.28
C GLY A 114 -8.41 0.22 -7.73
N ALA A 115 -7.38 0.90 -8.24
CA ALA A 115 -7.39 1.57 -9.54
C ALA A 115 -6.07 1.36 -10.30
N THR A 116 -6.10 1.50 -11.63
CA THR A 116 -4.90 1.49 -12.48
C THR A 116 -4.16 2.85 -12.42
N PRO A 117 -2.89 2.92 -12.82
CA PRO A 117 -2.14 4.19 -12.85
C PRO A 117 -2.86 5.32 -13.61
N THR A 118 -3.50 4.99 -14.73
CA THR A 118 -4.26 5.95 -15.54
C THR A 118 -5.53 6.44 -14.84
N GLN A 119 -6.29 5.54 -14.22
CA GLN A 119 -7.49 5.89 -13.44
C GLN A 119 -7.16 6.77 -12.24
N VAL A 120 -6.02 6.50 -11.58
CA VAL A 120 -5.53 7.37 -10.49
C VAL A 120 -5.21 8.77 -11.02
N ALA A 121 -4.53 8.87 -12.16
CA ALA A 121 -4.22 10.17 -12.78
C ALA A 121 -5.48 10.96 -13.17
N GLU A 122 -6.47 10.29 -13.78
CA GLU A 122 -7.77 10.90 -14.09
C GLU A 122 -8.46 11.42 -12.83
N THR A 123 -8.43 10.63 -11.75
CA THR A 123 -9.01 11.02 -10.46
C THR A 123 -8.32 12.26 -9.89
N VAL A 124 -6.99 12.30 -9.91
CA VAL A 124 -6.19 13.45 -9.47
C VAL A 124 -6.54 14.70 -10.28
N ARG A 125 -6.59 14.60 -11.62
CA ARG A 125 -6.96 15.73 -12.49
C ARG A 125 -8.34 16.28 -12.18
N CYS A 126 -9.33 15.40 -12.05
CA CYS A 126 -10.69 15.78 -11.66
C CYS A 126 -10.71 16.49 -10.29
N HIS A 127 -9.94 15.99 -9.32
CA HIS A 127 -9.84 16.58 -7.98
C HIS A 127 -9.25 18.00 -8.01
N VAL A 128 -8.17 18.21 -8.78
CA VAL A 128 -7.55 19.53 -8.94
C VAL A 128 -8.53 20.52 -9.57
N ILE A 129 -9.24 20.14 -10.64
CA ILE A 129 -10.24 20.97 -11.32
C ILE A 129 -11.37 21.38 -10.36
N TRP A 130 -11.82 20.46 -9.49
CA TRP A 130 -12.88 20.76 -8.52
C TRP A 130 -12.40 21.68 -7.38
N ARG A 131 -11.13 21.60 -6.99
CA ARG A 131 -10.56 22.37 -5.87
C ARG A 131 -10.29 23.85 -6.22
N THR A 132 -10.04 24.17 -7.49
CA THR A 132 -9.90 25.56 -7.94
C THR A 132 -11.28 26.24 -8.03
N PRO A 133 -11.55 27.33 -7.28
CA PRO A 133 -12.81 28.06 -7.40
C PRO A 133 -12.93 28.62 -8.83
N LYS A 134 -14.00 28.23 -9.53
CA LYS A 134 -14.22 28.62 -10.92
C LYS A 134 -14.55 30.11 -11.05
N ASN A 135 -13.56 30.92 -11.42
CA ASN A 135 -13.80 32.18 -12.12
C ASN A 135 -13.76 31.91 -13.63
N GLY A 136 -14.89 31.43 -14.17
CA GLY A 136 -15.17 31.36 -15.60
C GLY A 136 -14.62 30.14 -16.36
N VAL A 137 -15.39 29.71 -17.35
CA VAL A 137 -15.08 28.77 -18.46
C VAL A 137 -15.54 27.30 -18.30
N SER A 138 -16.83 27.15 -18.68
CA SER A 138 -17.43 26.25 -19.68
C SER A 138 -17.23 24.72 -19.65
N SER A 139 -18.32 24.05 -19.25
CA SER A 139 -19.03 23.02 -20.04
C SER A 139 -18.21 22.18 -21.02
N ASN A 140 -17.67 21.05 -20.55
CA ASN A 140 -17.61 19.79 -21.29
C ASN A 140 -17.37 18.58 -20.34
N CYS A 141 -17.99 18.62 -19.16
CA CYS A 141 -17.88 17.55 -18.16
C CYS A 141 -19.09 16.61 -18.17
N THR A 142 -19.66 16.32 -19.35
CA THR A 142 -20.87 15.47 -19.46
C THR A 142 -20.53 14.00 -19.69
N SER A 143 -19.30 13.66 -20.07
CA SER A 143 -18.89 12.28 -20.38
C SER A 143 -18.25 11.50 -19.21
N ILE A 144 -18.01 12.15 -18.06
CA ILE A 144 -17.47 11.51 -16.82
C ILE A 144 -18.63 11.10 -15.87
N SER A 145 -19.86 11.05 -16.37
CA SER A 145 -21.05 10.68 -15.58
C SER A 145 -21.13 9.19 -15.21
N ARG A 146 -20.26 8.32 -15.73
CA ARG A 146 -20.27 6.87 -15.40
C ARG A 146 -19.26 6.40 -14.36
N ILE A 147 -18.20 7.17 -14.07
CA ILE A 147 -17.21 6.79 -13.05
C ILE A 147 -17.55 7.44 -11.69
N SER A 148 -18.29 8.56 -11.68
CA SER A 148 -18.66 9.28 -10.46
C SER A 148 -19.70 8.58 -9.57
N ALA A 149 -20.37 7.53 -10.03
CA ALA A 149 -21.45 6.91 -9.26
C ALA A 149 -20.98 5.85 -8.24
N ARG A 150 -19.70 5.46 -8.24
CA ARG A 150 -19.20 4.41 -7.33
C ARG A 150 -18.15 4.85 -6.31
N PHE A 151 -17.71 6.11 -6.37
CA PHE A 151 -16.73 6.68 -5.43
C PHE A 151 -17.27 7.88 -4.62
N CYS A 152 -18.51 8.30 -4.85
CA CYS A 152 -19.21 9.34 -4.09
C CYS A 152 -20.12 8.78 -2.98
N SER A 153 -19.78 7.62 -2.40
CA SER A 153 -20.42 7.09 -1.19
C SER A 153 -19.38 6.89 -0.09
N VAL A 154 -18.62 7.94 0.22
CA VAL A 154 -18.06 8.09 1.57
C VAL A 154 -19.05 8.99 2.31
N SER A 155 -19.95 8.35 3.04
CA SER A 155 -20.88 8.99 3.96
C SER A 155 -20.12 9.92 4.93
N PRO A 156 -20.68 11.08 5.29
CA PRO A 156 -20.19 11.80 6.47
C PRO A 156 -20.52 10.95 7.70
N CYS A 157 -19.49 10.49 8.42
CA CYS A 157 -19.68 10.00 9.78
C CYS A 157 -20.24 11.16 10.61
N GLY A 158 -21.49 11.00 11.05
CA GLY A 158 -22.09 11.84 12.07
C GLY A 158 -21.37 11.66 13.42
N VAL A 159 -21.21 12.78 14.11
CA VAL A 159 -21.13 12.87 15.57
C VAL A 159 -22.52 12.73 16.17
#